data_AF-A0A651EFC7-F1
#
_entry.id   AF-A0A651EFC7-F1
#
_cell.length_a   1.000
_cell.length_b   1.000
_cell.length_c   1.000
_cell.angle_alpha   90.00
_cell.angle_beta   90.00
_cell.angle_gamma   90.00
#
_symmetry.space_group_name_H-M   'P 1'
#
loop_
_entity.id
_entity.type
_entity.pdbx_description
1 polymer ?
#
loop_
_entity_poly.entity_id
_entity_poly.type
_entity_poly.pdbx_seq_one_letter_code
_entity_poly.pdbx_strand_id
1 'polypeptide(L)'
;MKTDAGRSGNGATAALLRALLVVLLLALASGAYANTSERASAVGLRLLDETVEGGVTRFVLETPEGDRIDVRNDREADLSEQQIAIVDVISTITGNLRTLDIERLTVTFIGGFAEIALIPSRFVYEGVNLLPHVPAGLRFQFDEVLEYDFRVRVGDFFIRLRGQYIGEDQFVGRILRAVQDPVAFLDSLRPEIVADRLNELDELTASLLELVEILVNDVQELSAENRRLAGALEDQREEQRELRNELIADQEAELSILRSGLLAVANQSFFGRLRAIDDDIVTAVVDEKRSNPEATLDEIRSAVSDRGISASRSEVEAVLAVYFGVVE
;
A
#
# COMPACT_ATOMS: atom_id res chain seq x y z
N MET A 1 -1.95 13.34 4.97
CA MET A 1 -3.34 13.26 4.46
C MET A 1 -3.27 13.25 2.94
N LYS A 2 -4.02 12.34 2.28
CA LYS A 2 -3.90 11.81 0.89
C LYS A 2 -2.89 10.66 0.75
N THR A 3 -3.28 9.41 1.01
CA THR A 3 -3.97 8.41 0.14
C THR A 3 -3.13 7.97 -1.04
N ASP A 4 -2.36 6.90 -0.80
CA ASP A 4 -1.69 6.09 -1.80
C ASP A 4 -2.50 4.78 -1.93
N ALA A 5 -3.27 4.67 -3.02
CA ALA A 5 -4.08 3.51 -3.33
C ALA A 5 -3.95 3.29 -4.84
N GLY A 6 -3.07 2.36 -5.23
CA GLY A 6 -2.86 2.09 -6.64
C GLY A 6 -1.73 1.13 -6.97
N ARG A 7 -1.60 0.01 -6.25
CA ARG A 7 -0.81 -1.16 -6.70
C ARG A 7 -1.10 -2.39 -5.83
N SER A 8 -2.34 -2.87 -5.88
CA SER A 8 -2.70 -4.17 -5.30
C SER A 8 -3.63 -4.87 -6.27
N GLY A 9 -3.07 -5.69 -7.17
CA GLY A 9 -3.87 -6.45 -8.14
C GLY A 9 -3.12 -7.66 -8.68
N ASN A 10 -1.83 -7.50 -9.02
CA ASN A 10 -1.06 -8.59 -9.67
C ASN A 10 -0.08 -9.32 -8.74
N GLY A 11 0.17 -8.81 -7.54
CA GLY A 11 1.05 -9.46 -6.57
C GLY A 11 0.39 -10.63 -5.83
N ALA A 12 -0.91 -10.54 -5.57
CA ALA A 12 -1.65 -11.53 -4.82
C ALA A 12 -1.85 -12.84 -5.59
N THR A 13 -2.09 -12.76 -6.90
CA THR A 13 -2.29 -13.94 -7.77
C THR A 13 -0.97 -14.68 -8.03
N ALA A 14 0.14 -13.97 -8.23
CA ALA A 14 1.47 -14.57 -8.35
C ALA A 14 2.00 -15.15 -7.03
N ALA A 15 1.65 -14.54 -5.89
CA ALA A 15 1.98 -15.06 -4.57
C ALA A 15 1.12 -16.30 -4.21
N LEU A 16 -0.16 -16.32 -4.59
CA LEU A 16 -1.04 -17.49 -4.47
C LEU A 16 -0.53 -18.65 -5.32
N LEU A 17 -0.16 -18.42 -6.59
CA LEU A 17 0.42 -19.46 -7.47
C LEU A 17 1.75 -20.03 -6.93
N ARG A 18 2.62 -19.19 -6.34
CA ARG A 18 3.88 -19.65 -5.72
C ARG A 18 3.66 -20.39 -4.40
N ALA A 19 2.69 -19.95 -3.58
CA ALA A 19 2.31 -20.66 -2.36
C ALA A 19 1.66 -22.01 -2.68
N LEU A 20 0.85 -22.09 -3.74
CA LEU A 20 0.22 -23.32 -4.23
C LEU A 20 1.27 -24.35 -4.71
N LEU A 21 2.33 -23.87 -5.38
CA LEU A 21 3.43 -24.72 -5.87
C LEU A 21 4.29 -25.28 -4.73
N VAL A 22 4.39 -24.57 -3.60
CA VAL A 22 5.07 -25.05 -2.38
C VAL A 22 4.20 -26.07 -1.62
N VAL A 23 2.87 -25.90 -1.60
CA VAL A 23 1.95 -26.92 -1.05
C VAL A 23 1.96 -28.19 -1.90
N LEU A 24 2.01 -28.05 -3.24
CA LEU A 24 2.16 -29.16 -4.18
C LEU A 24 3.46 -29.96 -3.95
N LEU A 25 4.56 -29.28 -3.57
CA LEU A 25 5.85 -29.91 -3.25
C LEU A 25 5.90 -30.57 -1.86
N LEU A 26 5.09 -30.12 -0.90
CA LEU A 26 5.02 -30.72 0.44
C LEU A 26 4.04 -31.91 0.53
N ALA A 27 3.02 -31.98 -0.32
CA ALA A 27 2.09 -33.10 -0.36
C ALA A 27 2.73 -34.40 -0.91
N LEU A 28 3.69 -34.27 -1.84
CA LEU A 28 4.38 -35.38 -2.49
C LEU A 28 5.25 -36.27 -1.56
N ALA A 29 5.39 -35.94 -0.28
CA ALA A 29 6.31 -36.63 0.63
C ALA A 29 5.67 -37.64 1.60
N SER A 30 4.33 -37.82 1.61
CA SER A 30 3.68 -38.58 2.70
C SER A 30 2.49 -39.49 2.38
N GLY A 31 2.21 -39.85 1.11
CA GLY A 31 0.98 -40.58 0.78
C GLY A 31 1.12 -41.83 -0.09
N ALA A 32 1.96 -42.80 0.28
CA ALA A 32 2.04 -44.06 -0.48
C ALA A 32 0.90 -45.06 -0.22
N TYR A 33 -0.07 -44.78 0.67
CA TYR A 33 -1.15 -45.74 1.00
C TYR A 33 -2.51 -45.11 1.39
N ALA A 34 -2.72 -43.82 1.16
CA ALA A 34 -4.01 -43.19 1.45
C ALA A 34 -5.03 -43.57 0.35
N ASN A 35 -6.21 -44.04 0.70
CA ASN A 35 -7.28 -44.29 -0.28
C ASN A 35 -7.87 -42.96 -0.80
N THR A 36 -8.65 -43.01 -1.88
CA THR A 36 -9.26 -41.80 -2.47
C THR A 36 -10.05 -40.97 -1.45
N SER A 37 -10.75 -41.62 -0.51
CA SER A 37 -11.51 -40.94 0.55
C SER A 37 -10.64 -40.09 1.49
N GLU A 38 -9.49 -40.61 1.91
CA GLU A 38 -8.59 -39.91 2.83
C GLU A 38 -7.95 -38.69 2.15
N ARG A 39 -7.49 -38.86 0.90
CA ARG A 39 -6.91 -37.77 0.12
C ARG A 39 -7.93 -36.69 -0.24
N ALA A 40 -9.16 -37.07 -0.58
CA ALA A 40 -10.24 -36.11 -0.82
C ALA A 40 -10.55 -35.30 0.44
N SER A 41 -10.61 -35.97 1.60
CA SER A 41 -10.89 -35.31 2.88
C SER A 41 -9.81 -34.29 3.27
N ALA A 42 -8.54 -34.53 2.88
CA ALA A 42 -7.43 -33.62 3.15
C ALA A 42 -7.59 -32.25 2.47
N VAL A 43 -8.31 -32.19 1.35
CA VAL A 43 -8.66 -30.95 0.62
C VAL A 43 -10.10 -30.50 0.88
N GLY A 44 -10.78 -31.10 1.86
CA GLY A 44 -12.16 -30.74 2.23
C GLY A 44 -13.25 -31.34 1.33
N LEU A 45 -12.90 -32.24 0.40
CA LEU A 45 -13.85 -32.97 -0.43
C LEU A 45 -14.30 -34.26 0.25
N ARG A 46 -15.59 -34.61 0.12
CA ARG A 46 -16.15 -35.83 0.71
C ARG A 46 -16.53 -36.84 -0.37
N LEU A 47 -16.00 -38.06 -0.31
CA LEU A 47 -16.43 -39.15 -1.19
C LEU A 47 -17.81 -39.67 -0.77
N LEU A 48 -18.79 -39.61 -1.68
CA LEU A 48 -20.16 -40.07 -1.46
C LEU A 48 -20.40 -41.46 -2.05
N ASP A 49 -19.87 -41.72 -3.24
CA ASP A 49 -20.11 -42.95 -3.99
C ASP A 49 -18.89 -43.29 -4.85
N GLU A 50 -18.66 -44.58 -5.03
CA GLU A 50 -17.60 -45.14 -5.88
C GLU A 50 -18.18 -46.35 -6.61
N THR A 51 -18.21 -46.27 -7.94
CA THR A 51 -18.72 -47.34 -8.80
C THR A 51 -17.75 -47.63 -9.92
N VAL A 52 -17.43 -48.91 -10.13
CA VAL A 52 -16.61 -49.37 -11.26
C VAL A 52 -17.54 -49.86 -12.37
N GLU A 53 -17.56 -49.16 -13.51
CA GLU A 53 -18.35 -49.54 -14.69
C GLU A 53 -17.47 -49.59 -15.94
N GLY A 54 -17.41 -50.74 -16.60
CA GLY A 54 -16.80 -50.86 -17.93
C GLY A 54 -15.29 -50.53 -17.99
N GLY A 55 -14.55 -50.68 -16.90
CA GLY A 55 -13.13 -50.34 -16.82
C GLY A 55 -12.84 -48.87 -16.48
N VAL A 56 -13.88 -48.09 -16.17
CA VAL A 56 -13.79 -46.72 -15.65
C VAL A 56 -14.26 -46.71 -14.20
N THR A 57 -13.47 -46.11 -13.32
CA THR A 57 -13.88 -45.87 -11.93
C THR A 57 -14.56 -44.51 -11.84
N ARG A 58 -15.80 -44.50 -11.36
CA ARG A 58 -16.60 -43.30 -11.14
C ARG A 58 -16.63 -42.97 -9.65
N PHE A 59 -16.23 -41.76 -9.30
CA PHE A 59 -16.30 -41.21 -7.95
C PHE A 59 -17.30 -40.07 -7.93
N VAL A 60 -18.17 -40.04 -6.92
CA VAL A 60 -19.04 -38.89 -6.64
C VAL A 60 -18.47 -38.18 -5.43
N LEU A 61 -17.93 -36.99 -5.64
CA LEU A 61 -17.38 -36.15 -4.58
C LEU A 61 -18.36 -35.02 -4.25
N GLU A 62 -18.38 -34.62 -2.99
CA GLU A 62 -19.14 -33.48 -2.49
C GLU A 62 -18.18 -32.39 -2.00
N THR A 63 -18.43 -31.15 -2.41
CA THR A 63 -17.66 -29.98 -1.96
C THR A 63 -18.12 -29.52 -0.57
N PRO A 64 -17.35 -28.69 0.13
CA PRO A 64 -17.78 -28.07 1.39
C PRO A 64 -19.11 -27.32 1.30
N GLU A 65 -19.42 -26.76 0.13
CA GLU A 65 -20.67 -26.05 -0.16
C GLU A 65 -21.86 -26.99 -0.44
N GLY A 66 -21.62 -28.30 -0.58
CA GLY A 66 -22.62 -29.32 -0.85
C GLY A 66 -22.83 -29.65 -2.33
N ASP A 67 -21.99 -29.09 -3.22
CA ASP A 67 -22.07 -29.37 -4.65
C ASP A 67 -21.49 -30.74 -4.99
N ARG A 68 -22.05 -31.39 -6.01
CA ARG A 68 -21.63 -32.74 -6.41
C ARG A 68 -20.78 -32.72 -7.68
N ILE A 69 -19.65 -33.41 -7.63
CA ILE A 69 -18.71 -33.57 -8.74
C ILE A 69 -18.63 -35.04 -9.13
N ASP A 70 -18.92 -35.34 -10.40
CA ASP A 70 -18.78 -36.67 -10.99
C ASP A 70 -17.36 -36.80 -11.57
N VAL A 71 -16.50 -37.59 -10.93
CA VAL A 71 -15.12 -37.80 -11.38
C VAL A 71 -15.00 -39.18 -12.01
N ARG A 72 -14.43 -39.25 -13.22
CA ARG A 72 -14.24 -40.49 -13.97
C ARG A 72 -12.76 -40.71 -14.23
N ASN A 73 -12.27 -41.90 -13.91
CA ASN A 73 -10.86 -42.26 -14.08
C ASN A 73 -10.75 -43.48 -15.00
N ASP A 74 -10.07 -43.33 -16.14
CA ASP A 74 -10.04 -44.31 -17.22
C ASP A 74 -9.06 -45.47 -17.00
N ARG A 75 -8.13 -45.34 -16.04
CA ARG A 75 -6.96 -46.23 -15.91
C ARG A 75 -6.61 -46.70 -14.50
N GLU A 76 -7.16 -46.08 -13.46
CA GLU A 76 -6.78 -46.38 -12.07
C GLU A 76 -7.99 -46.65 -11.19
N ALA A 77 -7.81 -47.55 -10.22
CA ALA A 77 -8.82 -47.89 -9.23
C ALA A 77 -9.03 -46.78 -8.19
N ASP A 78 -8.05 -45.88 -8.04
CA ASP A 78 -8.07 -44.74 -7.12
C ASP A 78 -7.71 -43.46 -7.88
N LEU A 79 -8.07 -42.29 -7.33
CA LEU A 79 -7.59 -41.00 -7.82
C LEU A 79 -6.22 -40.70 -7.23
N SER A 80 -5.22 -40.31 -8.02
CA SER A 80 -3.89 -39.89 -7.53
C SER A 80 -3.95 -38.58 -6.73
N GLU A 81 -2.90 -38.26 -5.95
CA GLU A 81 -2.82 -36.96 -5.24
C GLU A 81 -2.92 -35.78 -6.21
N GLN A 82 -2.26 -35.87 -7.36
CA GLN A 82 -2.33 -34.85 -8.41
C GLN A 82 -3.74 -34.70 -8.96
N GLN A 83 -4.45 -35.81 -9.20
CA GLN A 83 -5.83 -35.77 -9.68
C GLN A 83 -6.77 -35.12 -8.66
N ILE A 84 -6.61 -35.40 -7.37
CA ILE A 84 -7.41 -34.77 -6.31
C ILE A 84 -7.12 -33.27 -6.21
N ALA A 85 -5.85 -32.88 -6.31
CA ALA A 85 -5.48 -31.45 -6.36
C ALA A 85 -6.12 -30.74 -7.58
N ILE A 86 -6.18 -31.40 -8.74
CA ILE A 86 -6.87 -30.85 -9.92
C ILE A 86 -8.37 -30.69 -9.66
N VAL A 87 -9.02 -31.69 -9.05
CA VAL A 87 -10.45 -31.60 -8.71
C VAL A 87 -10.71 -30.46 -7.72
N ASP A 88 -9.85 -30.26 -6.72
CA ASP A 88 -9.96 -29.16 -5.76
C ASP A 88 -9.80 -27.77 -6.40
N VAL A 89 -8.86 -27.63 -7.35
CA VAL A 89 -8.73 -26.40 -8.14
C VAL A 89 -9.99 -26.16 -8.96
N ILE A 90 -10.52 -27.18 -9.63
CA ILE A 90 -11.74 -27.07 -10.42
C ILE A 90 -12.93 -26.70 -9.53
N SER A 91 -13.12 -27.36 -8.39
CA SER A 91 -14.22 -27.10 -7.45
C SER A 91 -14.17 -25.64 -6.96
N THR A 92 -12.98 -25.16 -6.59
CA THR A 92 -12.74 -23.78 -6.18
C THR A 92 -13.08 -22.78 -7.29
N ILE A 93 -12.66 -23.04 -8.52
CA ILE A 93 -12.98 -22.16 -9.66
C ILE A 93 -14.50 -22.13 -9.87
N THR A 94 -15.14 -23.30 -9.88
CA THR A 94 -16.58 -23.43 -10.17
C THR A 94 -17.47 -22.88 -9.07
N GLY A 95 -17.09 -23.04 -7.79
CA GLY A 95 -17.86 -22.53 -6.65
C GLY A 95 -17.80 -21.00 -6.52
N ASN A 96 -16.82 -20.35 -7.17
CA ASN A 96 -16.70 -18.89 -7.19
C ASN A 96 -17.43 -18.22 -8.37
N LEU A 97 -18.06 -19.00 -9.26
CA LEU A 97 -18.81 -18.48 -10.38
C LEU A 97 -20.12 -17.83 -9.91
N ARG A 98 -20.38 -16.61 -10.36
CA ARG A 98 -21.56 -15.81 -9.98
C ARG A 98 -22.59 -15.68 -11.10
N THR A 99 -22.14 -15.89 -12.33
CA THR A 99 -22.91 -15.64 -13.55
C THR A 99 -23.60 -16.90 -14.06
N LEU A 100 -23.20 -18.06 -13.55
CA LEU A 100 -23.77 -19.35 -13.90
C LEU A 100 -24.03 -20.21 -12.66
N ASP A 101 -25.14 -20.94 -12.71
CA ASP A 101 -25.47 -21.98 -11.74
C ASP A 101 -25.19 -23.34 -12.42
N ILE A 102 -24.48 -24.22 -11.73
CA ILE A 102 -24.04 -25.51 -12.30
C ILE A 102 -25.07 -26.59 -11.94
N GLU A 103 -25.63 -27.25 -12.94
CA GLU A 103 -26.48 -28.44 -12.74
C GLU A 103 -25.63 -29.70 -12.55
N ARG A 104 -24.56 -29.82 -13.35
CA ARG A 104 -23.68 -30.98 -13.34
C ARG A 104 -22.27 -30.59 -13.70
N LEU A 105 -21.33 -31.04 -12.88
CA LEU A 105 -19.91 -30.96 -13.14
C LEU A 105 -19.35 -32.38 -13.28
N THR A 106 -18.70 -32.65 -14.40
CA THR A 106 -18.03 -33.93 -14.65
C THR A 106 -16.57 -33.68 -14.96
N VAL A 107 -15.67 -34.37 -14.27
CA VAL A 107 -14.22 -34.34 -14.50
C VAL A 107 -13.79 -35.73 -14.94
N THR A 108 -13.23 -35.85 -16.15
CA THR A 108 -12.77 -37.12 -16.69
C THR A 108 -11.26 -37.06 -16.87
N PHE A 109 -10.53 -37.93 -16.19
CA PHE A 109 -9.10 -38.07 -16.39
C PHE A 109 -8.83 -39.03 -17.55
N ILE A 110 -8.10 -38.55 -18.56
CA ILE A 110 -7.74 -39.31 -19.76
C ILE A 110 -6.28 -39.01 -20.07
N GLY A 111 -5.43 -40.04 -20.10
CA GLY A 111 -4.08 -39.90 -20.66
C GLY A 111 -3.19 -38.82 -20.05
N GLY A 112 -3.43 -38.41 -18.80
CA GLY A 112 -2.63 -37.43 -18.06
C GLY A 112 -3.24 -36.03 -17.95
N PHE A 113 -4.32 -35.73 -18.67
CA PHE A 113 -5.06 -34.47 -18.55
C PHE A 113 -6.48 -34.71 -18.01
N ALA A 114 -7.13 -33.64 -17.55
CA ALA A 114 -8.51 -33.66 -17.12
C ALA A 114 -9.41 -32.97 -18.15
N GLU A 115 -10.44 -33.65 -18.63
CA GLU A 115 -11.56 -33.04 -19.36
C GLU A 115 -12.66 -32.68 -18.36
N ILE A 116 -13.08 -31.42 -18.37
CA ILE A 116 -14.15 -30.92 -17.52
C ILE A 116 -15.35 -30.60 -18.41
N ALA A 117 -16.48 -31.21 -18.11
CA ALA A 117 -17.77 -30.87 -18.69
C ALA A 117 -18.63 -30.19 -17.62
N LEU A 118 -18.99 -28.94 -17.88
CA LEU A 118 -19.85 -28.14 -17.02
C LEU A 118 -21.19 -27.93 -17.72
N ILE A 119 -22.27 -28.41 -17.11
CA ILE A 119 -23.64 -28.25 -17.58
C ILE A 119 -24.30 -27.17 -16.72
N PRO A 120 -24.55 -25.97 -17.26
CA PRO A 120 -25.22 -24.91 -16.52
C PRO A 120 -26.74 -25.10 -16.49
N SER A 121 -27.37 -24.89 -15.33
CA SER A 121 -28.83 -24.77 -15.19
C SER A 121 -29.31 -23.34 -15.43
N ARG A 122 -28.45 -22.35 -15.14
CA ARG A 122 -28.67 -20.93 -15.36
C ARG A 122 -27.38 -20.29 -15.87
N PHE A 123 -27.48 -19.37 -16.82
CA PHE A 123 -26.34 -18.61 -17.30
C PHE A 123 -26.77 -17.20 -17.72
N VAL A 124 -26.59 -16.22 -16.83
CA VAL A 124 -27.04 -14.83 -17.04
C VAL A 124 -25.92 -13.86 -16.72
N TYR A 125 -25.62 -12.97 -17.67
CA TYR A 125 -24.57 -11.96 -17.53
C TYR A 125 -25.04 -10.63 -18.08
N GLU A 126 -24.84 -9.53 -17.33
CA GLU A 126 -25.31 -8.19 -17.70
C GLU A 126 -26.78 -8.14 -18.15
N GLY A 127 -27.64 -8.97 -17.55
CA GLY A 127 -29.06 -9.07 -17.89
C GLY A 127 -29.39 -9.89 -19.15
N VAL A 128 -28.39 -10.43 -19.85
CA VAL A 128 -28.56 -11.28 -21.03
C VAL A 128 -28.52 -12.75 -20.63
N ASN A 129 -29.51 -13.53 -21.08
CA ASN A 129 -29.52 -14.98 -20.90
C ASN A 129 -28.67 -15.64 -21.98
N LEU A 130 -27.53 -16.20 -21.57
CA LEU A 130 -26.56 -16.84 -22.47
C LEU A 130 -26.85 -18.33 -22.70
N LEU A 131 -27.67 -18.94 -21.84
CA LEU A 131 -27.97 -20.38 -21.87
C LEU A 131 -28.47 -20.89 -23.24
N PRO A 132 -29.34 -20.18 -23.98
CA PRO A 132 -29.82 -20.62 -25.29
C PRO A 132 -28.76 -20.63 -26.40
N HIS A 133 -27.66 -19.91 -26.17
CA HIS A 133 -26.60 -19.70 -27.17
C HIS A 133 -25.43 -20.66 -26.98
N VAL A 134 -25.25 -21.17 -25.77
CA VAL A 134 -24.16 -22.11 -25.44
C VAL A 134 -24.61 -23.56 -25.65
N PRO A 135 -23.68 -24.51 -25.84
CA PRO A 135 -24.05 -25.91 -25.91
C PRO A 135 -24.49 -26.41 -24.52
N ALA A 136 -25.17 -27.56 -24.50
CA ALA A 136 -25.65 -28.17 -23.26
C ALA A 136 -24.54 -28.41 -22.22
N GLY A 137 -23.29 -28.62 -22.66
CA GLY A 137 -22.12 -28.69 -21.80
C GLY A 137 -20.99 -27.81 -22.30
N LEU A 138 -20.49 -26.93 -21.44
CA LEU A 138 -19.26 -26.19 -21.64
C LEU A 138 -18.08 -27.13 -21.37
N ARG A 139 -17.19 -27.27 -22.36
CA ARG A 139 -16.04 -28.15 -22.25
C ARG A 139 -14.79 -27.36 -21.95
N PHE A 140 -14.09 -27.81 -20.92
CA PHE A 140 -12.78 -27.35 -20.54
C PHE A 140 -11.80 -28.51 -20.50
N GLN A 141 -10.52 -28.19 -20.61
CA GLN A 141 -9.42 -29.13 -20.49
C GLN A 141 -8.39 -28.53 -19.54
N PHE A 142 -7.85 -29.36 -18.65
CA PHE A 142 -6.80 -28.98 -17.73
C PHE A 142 -5.61 -29.94 -17.87
N ASP A 143 -4.47 -29.37 -18.20
CA ASP A 143 -3.17 -30.04 -18.21
C ASP A 143 -2.22 -29.22 -17.32
N GLU A 144 -1.79 -28.05 -17.82
CA GLU A 144 -1.07 -27.04 -17.02
C GLU A 144 -1.93 -25.79 -16.77
N VAL A 145 -2.79 -25.46 -17.72
CA VAL A 145 -3.71 -24.32 -17.69
C VAL A 145 -5.12 -24.81 -18.01
N LEU A 146 -6.13 -24.12 -17.48
CA LEU A 146 -7.53 -24.41 -17.79
C LEU A 146 -7.88 -23.77 -19.13
N GLU A 147 -8.10 -24.58 -20.17
CA GLU A 147 -8.53 -24.14 -21.48
C GLU A 147 -10.01 -24.46 -21.71
N TYR A 148 -10.69 -23.71 -22.57
CA TYR A 148 -12.04 -24.03 -23.04
C TYR A 148 -12.09 -24.17 -24.55
N ASP A 149 -12.97 -25.05 -25.04
CA ASP A 149 -13.25 -25.22 -26.46
C ASP A 149 -14.68 -25.71 -26.71
N PHE A 150 -15.53 -24.77 -27.11
CA PHE A 150 -16.93 -25.04 -27.43
C PHE A 150 -17.44 -24.12 -28.52
N ARG A 151 -18.65 -24.40 -29.01
CA ARG A 151 -19.30 -23.62 -30.06
C ARG A 151 -20.53 -22.91 -29.51
N VAL A 152 -20.60 -21.61 -29.74
CA VAL A 152 -21.77 -20.79 -29.46
C VAL A 152 -22.60 -20.67 -30.73
N ARG A 153 -23.92 -20.75 -30.60
CA ARG A 153 -24.88 -20.61 -31.68
C ARG A 153 -25.64 -19.29 -31.55
N VAL A 154 -25.63 -18.50 -32.63
CA VAL A 154 -26.34 -17.22 -32.72
C VAL A 154 -27.02 -17.15 -34.08
N GLY A 155 -28.33 -17.34 -34.14
CA GLY A 155 -29.04 -17.49 -35.42
C GLY A 155 -28.47 -18.66 -36.24
N ASP A 156 -27.94 -18.35 -37.42
CA ASP A 156 -27.28 -19.28 -38.35
C ASP A 156 -25.75 -19.39 -38.13
N PHE A 157 -25.18 -18.58 -37.23
CA PHE A 157 -23.74 -18.61 -36.94
C PHE A 157 -23.39 -19.68 -35.90
N PHE A 158 -22.29 -20.39 -36.17
CA PHE A 158 -21.64 -21.30 -35.23
C PHE A 158 -20.23 -20.80 -34.96
N ILE A 159 -20.04 -20.11 -33.83
CA ILE A 159 -18.78 -19.48 -33.47
C ILE A 159 -18.02 -20.40 -32.53
N ARG A 160 -16.81 -20.83 -32.90
CA ARG A 160 -15.93 -21.60 -32.02
C ARG A 160 -15.21 -20.65 -31.08
N LEU A 161 -15.43 -20.82 -29.78
CA LEU A 161 -14.71 -20.12 -28.74
C LEU A 161 -13.65 -21.05 -28.17
N ARG A 162 -12.38 -20.67 -28.36
CA ARG A 162 -11.22 -21.35 -27.79
C ARG A 162 -10.31 -20.35 -27.08
N GLY A 163 -9.82 -20.71 -25.90
CA GLY A 163 -8.84 -19.92 -25.18
C GLY A 163 -8.57 -20.45 -23.78
N GLN A 164 -7.73 -19.74 -23.04
CA GLN A 164 -7.44 -20.01 -21.64
C GLN A 164 -8.47 -19.31 -20.75
N TYR A 165 -8.89 -19.98 -19.68
CA TYR A 165 -9.70 -19.40 -18.63
C TYR A 165 -8.80 -18.63 -17.65
N ILE A 166 -8.93 -17.30 -17.65
CA ILE A 166 -8.18 -16.41 -16.75
C ILE A 166 -9.08 -15.93 -15.60
N GLY A 167 -10.36 -15.69 -15.89
CA GLY A 167 -11.35 -15.28 -14.91
C GLY A 167 -12.76 -15.21 -15.51
N GLU A 168 -13.76 -15.20 -14.63
CA GLU A 168 -15.18 -15.28 -15.02
C GLU A 168 -15.59 -14.14 -15.95
N ASP A 169 -15.33 -12.88 -15.59
CA ASP A 169 -15.75 -11.73 -16.40
C ASP A 169 -15.16 -11.74 -17.81
N GLN A 170 -13.89 -12.12 -17.96
CA GLN A 170 -13.27 -12.20 -19.28
C GLN A 170 -13.84 -13.36 -20.10
N PHE A 171 -14.06 -14.51 -19.46
CA PHE A 171 -14.65 -15.68 -20.08
C PHE A 171 -16.06 -15.39 -20.58
N VAL A 172 -16.94 -14.91 -19.69
CA VAL A 172 -18.35 -14.65 -19.99
C VAL A 172 -18.52 -13.44 -20.89
N GLY A 173 -17.73 -12.38 -20.71
CA GLY A 173 -17.71 -11.22 -21.60
C GLY A 173 -17.28 -11.57 -23.02
N ARG A 174 -16.44 -12.60 -23.22
CA ARG A 174 -16.13 -13.11 -24.56
C ARG A 174 -17.33 -13.81 -25.20
N ILE A 175 -18.08 -14.61 -24.44
CA ILE A 175 -19.32 -15.25 -24.91
C ILE A 175 -20.35 -14.17 -25.26
N LEU A 176 -20.55 -13.19 -24.37
CA LEU A 176 -21.51 -12.10 -24.57
C LEU A 176 -21.21 -11.32 -25.86
N ARG A 177 -19.95 -10.96 -26.11
CA ARG A 177 -19.56 -10.27 -27.36
C ARG A 177 -19.87 -11.11 -28.60
N ALA A 178 -19.60 -12.40 -28.57
CA ALA A 178 -19.93 -13.30 -29.67
C ALA A 178 -21.45 -13.44 -29.89
N VAL A 179 -22.26 -13.30 -28.83
CA VAL A 179 -23.73 -13.35 -28.90
C VAL A 179 -24.33 -12.03 -29.38
N GLN A 180 -23.83 -10.88 -28.89
CA GLN A 180 -24.36 -9.56 -29.20
C GLN A 180 -24.03 -9.11 -30.63
N ASP A 181 -22.79 -9.30 -31.08
CA ASP A 181 -22.35 -8.96 -32.43
C ASP A 181 -21.46 -10.06 -33.01
N PRO A 182 -22.05 -11.14 -33.55
CA PRO A 182 -21.30 -12.27 -34.08
C PRO A 182 -20.39 -11.88 -35.25
N VAL A 183 -20.79 -10.90 -36.07
CA VAL A 183 -20.03 -10.46 -37.23
C VAL A 183 -18.79 -9.68 -36.79
N ALA A 184 -18.96 -8.68 -35.92
CA ALA A 184 -17.82 -7.92 -35.39
C ALA A 184 -16.88 -8.81 -34.56
N PHE A 185 -17.42 -9.80 -33.85
CA PHE A 185 -16.61 -10.76 -33.12
C PHE A 185 -15.74 -11.60 -34.07
N LEU A 186 -16.31 -12.17 -35.14
CA LEU A 186 -15.55 -12.94 -36.14
C LEU A 186 -14.50 -12.07 -36.84
N ASP A 187 -14.85 -10.82 -37.15
CA ASP A 187 -13.94 -9.85 -37.74
C ASP A 187 -12.76 -9.56 -36.82
N SER A 188 -12.97 -9.45 -35.51
CA SER A 188 -11.91 -9.23 -34.53
C SER A 188 -10.90 -10.37 -34.41
N LEU A 189 -11.23 -11.56 -34.92
CA LEU A 189 -10.35 -12.72 -34.95
C LEU A 189 -9.53 -12.79 -36.25
N ARG A 190 -9.79 -11.90 -37.23
CA ARG A 190 -9.03 -11.87 -38.48
C ARG A 190 -7.58 -11.45 -38.21
N PRO A 191 -6.58 -12.17 -38.75
CA PRO A 191 -5.16 -11.88 -38.51
C PRO A 191 -4.79 -10.43 -38.81
N GLU A 192 -5.39 -9.82 -39.84
CA GLU A 192 -5.12 -8.44 -40.24
C GLU A 192 -5.56 -7.45 -39.14
N ILE A 193 -6.77 -7.64 -38.60
CA ILE A 193 -7.30 -6.78 -37.52
C ILE A 193 -6.50 -6.97 -36.22
N VAL A 194 -6.07 -8.19 -35.94
CA VAL A 194 -5.20 -8.46 -34.78
C VAL A 194 -3.86 -7.77 -34.95
N ALA A 195 -3.25 -7.85 -36.14
CA ALA A 195 -1.98 -7.18 -36.43
C ALA A 195 -2.11 -5.65 -36.33
N ASP A 196 -3.18 -5.07 -36.86
CA ASP A 196 -3.45 -3.62 -36.75
C ASP A 196 -3.56 -3.19 -35.29
N ARG A 197 -4.27 -3.95 -34.46
CA ARG A 197 -4.38 -3.68 -33.02
C ARG A 197 -3.05 -3.84 -32.28
N LEU A 198 -2.22 -4.81 -32.67
CA LEU A 198 -0.89 -4.96 -32.09
C LEU A 198 -0.01 -3.76 -32.43
N ASN A 199 -0.05 -3.28 -33.67
CA ASN A 199 0.66 -2.06 -34.06
C ASN A 199 0.15 -0.84 -33.29
N GLU A 200 -1.16 -0.66 -33.15
CA GLU A 200 -1.74 0.43 -32.35
C GLU A 200 -1.28 0.35 -30.89
N LEU A 201 -1.29 -0.85 -30.30
CA LEU A 201 -0.77 -1.05 -28.95
C LEU A 201 0.71 -0.71 -28.87
N ASP A 202 1.53 -1.16 -29.82
CA ASP A 202 2.96 -0.84 -29.88
C ASP A 202 3.20 0.68 -29.97
N GLU A 203 2.43 1.39 -30.80
CA GLU A 203 2.46 2.86 -30.91
C GLU A 203 2.06 3.55 -29.60
N LEU A 204 1.02 3.07 -28.92
CA LEU A 204 0.61 3.57 -27.62
C LEU A 204 1.68 3.31 -26.55
N THR A 205 2.31 2.13 -26.56
CA THR A 205 3.42 1.83 -25.64
C THR A 205 4.62 2.72 -25.90
N ALA A 206 4.97 2.96 -27.17
CA ALA A 206 6.04 3.89 -27.52
C ALA A 206 5.74 5.32 -27.03
N SER A 207 4.51 5.79 -27.26
CA SER A 207 4.05 7.11 -26.79
C SER A 207 4.09 7.23 -25.27
N LEU A 208 3.67 6.17 -24.56
CA LEU A 208 3.75 6.14 -23.09
C LEU A 208 5.18 6.15 -22.58
N LEU A 209 6.10 5.44 -23.24
CA LEU A 209 7.51 5.45 -22.87
C LEU A 209 8.14 6.84 -23.04
N GLU A 210 7.81 7.55 -24.13
CA GLU A 210 8.25 8.93 -24.36
C GLU A 210 7.73 9.87 -23.25
N LEU A 211 6.45 9.78 -22.89
CA LEU A 211 5.88 10.56 -21.79
C LEU A 211 6.56 10.29 -20.45
N VAL A 212 6.91 9.02 -20.17
CA VAL A 212 7.64 8.66 -18.96
C VAL A 212 9.03 9.28 -18.96
N GLU A 213 9.73 9.28 -20.09
CA GLU A 213 11.05 9.91 -20.21
C GLU A 213 10.99 11.41 -19.94
N ILE A 214 10.01 12.11 -20.52
CA ILE A 214 9.76 13.54 -20.27
C ILE A 214 9.53 13.78 -18.77
N LEU A 215 8.64 13.00 -18.15
CA LEU A 215 8.32 13.17 -16.73
C LEU A 215 9.52 12.91 -15.81
N VAL A 216 10.37 11.92 -16.15
CA VAL A 216 11.60 11.65 -15.41
C VAL A 216 12.56 12.85 -15.49
N ASN A 217 12.70 13.47 -16.66
CA ASN A 217 13.53 14.66 -16.82
C ASN A 217 12.98 15.85 -16.00
N ASP A 218 11.67 16.11 -16.04
CA ASP A 218 11.03 17.17 -15.27
C ASP A 218 11.23 16.99 -13.75
N VAL A 219 11.09 15.76 -13.25
CA VAL A 219 11.32 15.44 -11.84
C VAL A 219 12.78 15.68 -11.46
N GLN A 220 13.73 15.33 -12.33
CA GLN A 220 15.14 15.59 -12.08
C GLN A 220 15.44 17.09 -12.01
N GLU A 221 14.88 17.89 -12.93
CA GLU A 221 15.03 19.34 -12.93
C GLU A 221 14.43 19.98 -11.66
N LEU A 222 13.18 19.64 -11.33
CA LEU A 222 12.53 20.12 -10.11
C LEU A 222 13.28 19.69 -8.84
N SER A 223 13.88 18.50 -8.82
CA SER A 223 14.71 18.06 -7.69
C SER A 223 16.01 18.85 -7.56
N ALA A 224 16.59 19.29 -8.69
CA ALA A 224 17.79 20.11 -8.71
C ALA A 224 17.46 21.54 -8.25
N GLU A 225 16.34 22.09 -8.69
CA GLU A 225 15.85 23.40 -8.26
C GLU A 225 15.53 23.41 -6.76
N ASN A 226 14.81 22.41 -6.25
CA ASN A 226 14.52 22.29 -4.81
C ASN A 226 15.79 22.24 -3.97
N ARG A 227 16.84 21.53 -4.43
CA ARG A 227 18.15 21.51 -3.74
C ARG A 227 18.82 22.88 -3.73
N ARG A 228 18.76 23.62 -4.84
CA ARG A 228 19.29 24.99 -4.91
C ARG A 228 18.55 25.93 -3.97
N LEU A 229 17.22 25.89 -3.98
CA LEU A 229 16.39 26.72 -3.08
C LEU A 229 16.61 26.38 -1.61
N ALA A 230 16.75 25.09 -1.28
CA ALA A 230 17.06 24.67 0.08
C ALA A 230 18.41 25.22 0.56
N GLY A 231 19.44 25.17 -0.27
CA GLY A 231 20.75 25.76 0.04
C GLY A 231 20.68 27.28 0.22
N ALA A 232 20.03 27.99 -0.70
CA ALA A 232 19.87 29.45 -0.60
C ALA A 232 19.11 29.88 0.66
N LEU A 233 18.10 29.11 1.09
CA LEU A 233 17.38 29.35 2.34
C LEU A 233 18.24 29.11 3.59
N GLU A 234 19.17 28.16 3.54
CA GLU A 234 20.10 27.88 4.63
C GLU A 234 21.12 29.03 4.75
N ASP A 235 21.72 29.45 3.64
CA ASP A 235 22.64 30.58 3.59
C ASP A 235 21.98 31.86 4.12
N GLN A 236 20.75 32.16 3.67
CA GLN A 236 20.00 33.32 4.13
C GLN A 236 19.66 33.26 5.63
N ARG A 237 19.38 32.06 6.17
CA ARG A 237 19.12 31.89 7.60
C ARG A 237 20.37 32.10 8.43
N GLU A 238 21.53 31.71 7.92
CA GLU A 238 22.79 31.94 8.62
C GLU A 238 23.16 33.42 8.63
N GLU A 239 23.03 34.11 7.49
CA GLU A 239 23.21 35.57 7.42
C GLU A 239 22.27 36.32 8.39
N GLN A 240 21.00 35.92 8.45
CA GLN A 240 20.03 36.47 9.42
C GLN A 240 20.45 36.24 10.87
N ARG A 241 21.05 35.09 11.19
CA ARG A 241 21.54 34.80 12.55
C ARG A 241 22.74 35.65 12.90
N GLU A 242 23.69 35.79 11.98
CA GLU A 242 24.88 36.63 12.17
C GLU A 242 24.49 38.08 12.41
N LEU A 243 23.66 38.66 11.54
CA LEU A 243 23.15 40.03 11.68
C LEU A 243 22.37 40.22 12.99
N ARG A 244 21.55 39.23 13.38
CA ARG A 244 20.80 39.31 14.63
C ARG A 244 21.72 39.29 15.84
N ASN A 245 22.75 38.45 15.83
CA ASN A 245 23.70 38.36 16.93
C ASN A 245 24.55 39.62 17.04
N GLU A 246 24.98 40.20 15.91
CA GLU A 246 25.68 41.48 15.85
C GLU A 246 24.81 42.60 16.43
N LEU A 247 23.55 42.72 15.98
CA LEU A 247 22.61 43.71 16.50
C LEU A 247 22.37 43.57 18.01
N ILE A 248 22.24 42.34 18.51
CA ILE A 248 22.08 42.09 19.95
C ILE A 248 23.33 42.55 20.71
N ALA A 249 24.53 42.22 20.22
CA ALA A 249 25.78 42.61 20.85
C ALA A 249 25.94 44.15 20.90
N ASP A 250 25.61 44.83 19.81
CA ASP A 250 25.63 46.29 19.75
C ASP A 250 24.62 46.92 20.72
N GLN A 251 23.38 46.41 20.75
CA GLN A 251 22.35 46.88 21.68
C GLN A 251 22.75 46.64 23.14
N GLU A 252 23.36 45.49 23.45
CA GLU A 252 23.87 45.20 24.80
C GLU A 252 24.99 46.15 25.21
N ALA A 253 25.91 46.48 24.29
CA ALA A 253 26.97 47.45 24.52
C ALA A 253 26.40 48.86 24.78
N GLU A 254 25.46 49.32 23.96
CA GLU A 254 24.79 50.62 24.14
C GLU A 254 24.00 50.68 25.45
N LEU A 255 23.23 49.63 25.76
CA LEU A 255 22.45 49.56 27.00
C LEU A 255 23.35 49.49 28.24
N SER A 256 24.51 48.84 28.15
CA SER A 256 25.49 48.82 29.23
C SER A 256 26.00 50.24 29.54
N ILE A 257 26.39 51.00 28.51
CA ILE A 257 26.81 52.40 28.66
C ILE A 257 25.69 53.26 29.26
N LEU A 258 24.46 53.10 28.76
CA LEU A 258 23.30 53.84 29.26
C LEU A 258 23.01 53.53 30.73
N ARG A 259 23.03 52.24 31.12
CA ARG A 259 22.82 51.82 32.51
C ARG A 259 23.88 52.39 33.43
N SER A 260 25.15 52.34 33.06
CA SER A 260 26.24 52.92 33.85
C SER A 260 26.11 54.43 34.00
N GLY A 261 25.68 55.13 32.95
CA GLY A 261 25.36 56.57 33.01
C GLY A 261 24.19 56.87 33.95
N LEU A 262 23.10 56.09 33.87
CA LEU A 262 21.93 56.23 34.75
C LEU A 262 22.26 55.94 36.21
N LEU A 263 23.06 54.90 36.49
CA LEU A 263 23.54 54.60 37.84
C LEU A 263 24.35 55.75 38.42
N ALA A 264 25.24 56.36 37.64
CA ALA A 264 26.03 57.51 38.08
C ALA A 264 25.17 58.74 38.40
N VAL A 265 24.08 58.94 37.65
CA VAL A 265 23.08 60.00 37.89
C VAL A 265 22.22 59.69 39.11
N ALA A 266 21.74 58.45 39.26
CA ALA A 266 20.95 58.01 40.41
C ALA A 266 21.76 58.06 41.72
N ASN A 267 23.08 57.80 41.65
CA ASN A 267 24.00 57.87 42.79
C ASN A 267 24.57 59.29 43.05
N GLN A 268 23.87 60.33 42.58
CA GLN A 268 24.31 61.71 42.77
C GLN A 268 24.17 62.13 44.24
N SER A 269 25.28 62.55 44.86
CA SER A 269 25.26 63.15 46.19
C SER A 269 24.69 64.57 46.15
N PHE A 270 24.08 65.02 47.26
CA PHE A 270 23.47 66.35 47.46
C PHE A 270 24.32 67.57 47.04
N PHE A 271 25.64 67.42 46.88
CA PHE A 271 26.58 68.46 46.40
C PHE A 271 26.98 68.33 44.92
N GLY A 272 26.22 67.57 44.13
CA GLY A 272 26.27 67.61 42.66
C GLY A 272 27.36 66.79 41.98
N ARG A 273 28.17 66.01 42.71
CA ARG A 273 29.20 65.14 42.10
C ARG A 273 28.62 63.77 41.75
N LEU A 274 28.68 63.39 40.47
CA LEU A 274 28.37 62.05 39.97
C LEU A 274 29.42 61.07 40.50
N ARG A 275 28.98 59.91 40.98
CA ARG A 275 29.86 58.83 41.45
C ARG A 275 29.49 57.54 40.73
N ALA A 276 30.48 56.93 40.08
CA ALA A 276 30.32 55.58 39.55
C ALA A 276 30.14 54.59 40.71
N ILE A 277 29.22 53.64 40.55
CA ILE A 277 29.07 52.49 41.43
C ILE A 277 30.01 51.41 40.91
N ASP A 278 30.65 50.67 41.82
CA ASP A 278 31.50 49.53 41.46
C ASP A 278 30.66 48.41 40.81
N ASP A 279 31.18 47.82 39.73
CA ASP A 279 30.48 46.78 38.95
C ASP A 279 30.21 45.51 39.76
N ASP A 280 31.06 45.20 40.74
CA ASP A 280 30.88 44.07 41.65
C ASP A 280 29.65 44.30 42.57
N ILE A 281 29.39 45.56 42.96
CA ILE A 281 28.20 45.94 43.73
C ILE A 281 26.96 45.82 42.86
N VAL A 282 27.00 46.33 41.63
CA VAL A 282 25.88 46.25 40.67
C VAL A 282 25.50 44.79 40.41
N THR A 283 26.49 43.95 40.11
CA THR A 283 26.29 42.52 39.82
C THR A 283 25.71 41.80 41.02
N ALA A 284 26.29 41.98 42.21
CA ALA A 284 25.83 41.31 43.42
C ALA A 284 24.39 41.68 43.80
N VAL A 285 24.01 42.96 43.67
CA VAL A 285 22.66 43.45 43.94
C VAL A 285 21.64 42.93 42.91
N VAL A 286 21.99 42.94 41.61
CA VAL A 286 21.12 42.43 40.54
C VAL A 286 20.89 40.93 40.67
N ASP A 287 21.94 40.16 40.93
CA ASP A 287 21.86 38.71 41.10
C ASP A 287 21.03 38.32 42.32
N GLU A 288 21.20 39.04 43.43
CA GLU A 288 20.42 38.83 44.65
C GLU A 288 18.93 39.15 44.39
N LYS A 289 18.60 40.28 43.76
CA LYS A 289 17.21 40.66 43.46
C LYS A 289 16.54 39.75 42.43
N ARG A 290 17.29 39.18 41.47
CA ARG A 290 16.77 38.18 40.53
C ARG A 290 16.50 36.84 41.20
N SER A 291 17.37 36.43 42.13
CA SER A 291 17.25 35.16 42.85
C SER A 291 16.19 35.23 43.96
N ASN A 292 15.99 36.40 44.55
CA ASN A 292 14.98 36.67 45.56
C ASN A 292 14.21 38.00 45.26
N PRO A 293 13.16 37.94 44.41
CA PRO A 293 12.44 39.14 43.96
C PRO A 293 11.77 39.95 45.07
N GLU A 294 11.39 39.32 46.19
CA GLU A 294 10.69 39.96 47.31
C GLU A 294 11.65 40.55 48.36
N ALA A 295 12.96 40.34 48.22
CA ALA A 295 13.94 40.85 49.17
C ALA A 295 13.86 42.37 49.28
N THR A 296 13.85 42.85 50.52
CA THR A 296 13.88 44.27 50.87
C THR A 296 15.29 44.85 50.69
N LEU A 297 15.41 46.17 50.60
CA LEU A 297 16.70 46.84 50.45
C LEU A 297 17.73 46.41 51.51
N ASP A 298 17.32 46.29 52.78
CA ASP A 298 18.21 45.92 53.88
C ASP A 298 18.65 44.45 53.82
N GLU A 299 17.77 43.55 53.37
CA GLU A 299 18.09 42.13 53.16
C GLU A 299 19.08 41.95 51.99
N ILE A 300 18.86 42.66 50.89
CA ILE A 300 19.77 42.64 49.73
C ILE A 300 21.15 43.17 50.13
N ARG A 301 21.18 44.28 50.87
CA ARG A 301 22.43 44.86 51.36
C ARG A 301 23.17 43.92 52.32
N SER A 302 22.45 43.22 53.20
CA SER A 302 23.05 42.20 54.08
C SER A 302 23.64 41.05 53.26
N ALA A 303 22.88 40.51 52.31
CA ALA A 303 23.33 39.41 51.46
C ALA A 303 24.55 39.77 50.59
N VAL A 304 24.62 41.01 50.08
CA VAL A 304 25.80 41.52 49.35
C VAL A 304 27.00 41.68 50.28
N SER A 305 26.79 42.14 51.52
CA SER A 305 27.85 42.23 52.53
C SER A 305 28.39 40.87 52.97
N ASP A 306 27.52 39.85 53.03
CA ASP A 306 27.91 38.47 53.36
C ASP A 306 28.83 37.85 52.30
N ARG A 307 28.80 38.38 51.07
CA ARG A 307 29.73 38.03 49.97
C ARG A 307 31.06 38.81 50.05
N GLY A 308 31.27 39.62 51.08
CA GLY A 308 32.47 40.43 51.28
C GLY A 308 32.50 41.73 50.47
N ILE A 309 31.37 42.13 49.86
CA ILE A 309 31.26 43.34 49.04
C ILE A 309 30.59 44.44 49.89
N SER A 310 31.31 45.53 50.15
CA SER A 310 30.77 46.65 50.94
C SER A 310 29.98 47.62 50.06
N ALA A 311 28.65 47.52 50.07
CA ALA A 311 27.74 48.44 49.40
C ALA A 311 27.03 49.39 50.38
N SER A 312 26.98 50.68 50.04
CA SER A 312 26.17 51.66 50.78
C SER A 312 24.68 51.55 50.43
N ARG A 313 23.82 52.04 51.33
CA ARG A 313 22.36 52.05 51.10
C ARG A 313 21.99 52.75 49.78
N SER A 314 22.60 53.90 49.52
CA SER A 314 22.37 54.72 48.31
C SER A 314 22.81 54.01 47.03
N GLU A 315 23.86 53.19 47.07
CA GLU A 315 24.33 52.44 45.90
C GLU A 315 23.37 51.28 45.58
N VAL A 316 22.91 50.55 46.61
CA VAL A 316 21.91 49.48 46.44
C VAL A 316 20.59 50.05 45.91
N GLU A 317 20.13 51.17 46.46
CA GLU A 317 18.92 51.87 46.03
C GLU A 317 19.00 52.33 44.57
N ALA A 318 20.13 52.93 44.16
CA ALA A 318 20.36 53.35 42.78
C ALA A 318 20.37 52.15 41.80
N VAL A 319 20.95 51.02 42.18
CA VAL A 319 20.93 49.79 41.36
C VAL A 319 19.50 49.25 41.21
N LEU A 320 18.74 49.19 42.31
CA LEU A 320 17.35 48.73 42.28
C LEU A 320 16.44 49.63 41.43
N ALA A 321 16.63 50.95 41.53
CA ALA A 321 15.89 51.93 40.74
C ALA A 321 16.18 51.79 39.23
N VAL A 322 17.44 51.59 38.84
CA VAL A 322 17.83 51.52 37.42
C VAL A 322 17.52 50.16 36.77
N TYR A 323 17.71 49.04 37.48
CA TYR A 323 17.53 47.71 36.92
C TYR A 323 16.13 47.12 37.08
N PHE A 324 15.40 47.53 38.13
CA PHE A 324 14.10 46.94 38.47
C PHE A 324 12.98 47.97 38.57
N GLY A 325 13.28 49.27 38.43
CA GLY A 325 12.27 50.34 38.52
C GLY A 325 11.67 50.51 39.91
N VAL A 326 12.35 50.01 40.95
CA VAL A 326 11.90 50.06 42.34
C VAL A 326 12.63 51.18 43.07
N VAL A 327 11.87 52.10 43.67
CA VAL A 327 12.38 53.17 44.53
C VAL A 327 11.75 52.99 45.90
N GLU A 328 12.56 52.65 46.91
CA GLU A 328 12.15 52.37 48.30
C GLU A 328 12.67 53.42 49.28
#